data_AF-A0A6H0CE24-F1
#
_entry.id   AF-A0A6H0CE24-F1
#
_cell.length_a   1.000
_cell.length_b   1.000
_cell.length_c   1.000
_cell.angle_alpha   90.00
_cell.angle_beta   90.00
_cell.angle_gamma   90.00
#
_symmetry.space_group_name_H-M   'P 1'
#
loop_
_entity.id
_entity.type
_entity.pdbx_description
1 polymer ?
#
loop_
_entity_poly.entity_id
_entity_poly.type
_entity_poly.pdbx_seq_one_letter_code
_entity_poly.pdbx_strand_id
1 'polypeptide(L)' 'MSADTTGPFDAPSDERADSHLVLENADGLRSLWPAWCAVPAGWTARFGPAPHAACLRVVETGRG' A
#
# COMPACT_ATOMS: atom_id res chain seq x y z
N MET A 1 20.07 -9.30 17.89
CA MET A 1 19.42 -8.56 16.79
C MET A 1 18.02 -9.12 16.68
N SER A 2 17.02 -8.30 17.01
CA SER A 2 15.65 -8.71 17.30
C SER A 2 14.86 -9.11 16.04
N ALA A 3 13.80 -9.89 16.29
CA ALA A 3 12.97 -10.64 15.37
C ALA A 3 12.53 -9.92 14.08
N ASP A 4 12.69 -10.66 12.97
CA ASP A 4 11.63 -10.98 12.03
C ASP A 4 10.33 -10.17 12.25
N THR A 5 10.31 -8.96 11.70
CA THR A 5 9.08 -8.16 11.56
C THR A 5 8.54 -8.37 10.16
N THR A 6 8.59 -9.62 9.67
CA THR A 6 8.00 -10.00 8.40
C THR A 6 6.54 -10.29 8.67
N GLY A 7 5.72 -9.25 8.82
CA GLY A 7 4.26 -9.43 8.87
C GLY A 7 3.77 -10.14 7.60
N PRO A 8 2.56 -10.73 7.57
CA PRO A 8 2.03 -11.39 6.37
C PRO A 8 1.87 -10.46 5.14
N PHE A 9 2.11 -9.15 5.33
CA PHE A 9 2.12 -8.11 4.30
C PHE A 9 3.50 -7.51 4.05
N ASP A 10 4.53 -7.98 4.74
CA ASP A 10 5.91 -7.53 4.58
C ASP A 10 6.62 -8.56 3.71
N ALA A 11 6.72 -8.28 2.41
CA ALA A 11 7.57 -9.07 1.53
C ALA A 11 9.02 -8.56 1.68
N PRO A 12 10.01 -9.45 1.89
CA PRO A 12 11.40 -9.05 2.04
C PRO A 12 11.90 -8.48 0.70
N SER A 13 12.06 -7.16 0.63
CA SER A 13 12.51 -6.42 -0.58
C SER A 13 11.76 -6.83 -1.84
N ASP A 14 10.55 -6.29 -1.98
CA ASP A 14 9.68 -6.54 -3.11
C ASP A 14 10.13 -5.79 -4.38
N GLU A 15 11.18 -6.29 -5.02
CA GLU A 15 11.55 -5.95 -6.41
C GLU A 15 10.55 -6.52 -7.44
N ARG A 16 9.47 -7.20 -7.01
CA ARG A 16 8.40 -7.72 -7.89
C ARG A 16 7.07 -6.98 -7.77
N ALA A 17 6.90 -6.11 -6.78
CA ALA A 17 5.76 -5.25 -6.58
C ALA A 17 6.09 -3.83 -7.07
N ASP A 18 6.54 -3.74 -8.33
CA ASP A 18 6.85 -2.51 -9.05
C ASP A 18 5.70 -1.48 -9.04
N SER A 19 4.47 -1.92 -8.72
CA SER A 19 3.31 -1.05 -8.66
C SER A 19 2.33 -1.44 -7.55
N HIS A 20 2.06 -0.46 -6.69
CA HIS A 20 1.06 -0.50 -5.63
C HIS A 20 -0.01 0.57 -5.88
N LEU A 21 -1.18 0.34 -5.29
CA LEU A 21 -2.29 1.27 -5.21
C LEU A 21 -2.43 1.74 -3.77
N VAL A 22 -2.76 3.01 -3.58
CA VAL A 22 -3.31 3.49 -2.31
C VAL A 22 -4.81 3.44 -2.43
N LEU A 23 -5.42 2.53 -1.70
CA LEU A 23 -6.87 2.46 -1.58
C LEU A 23 -7.32 3.38 -0.45
N GLU A 24 -8.46 4.04 -0.65
CA GLU A 24 -9.15 4.83 0.36
C GLU A 24 -10.60 4.31 0.47
N ASN A 25 -11.08 4.10 1.69
CA ASN A 25 -12.47 3.74 1.93
C ASN A 25 -13.33 4.97 2.24
N ALA A 26 -14.65 4.78 2.40
CA ALA A 26 -15.58 5.85 2.74
C ALA A 26 -15.31 6.51 4.11
N ASP A 27 -14.66 5.78 5.04
CA ASP A 27 -14.25 6.29 6.36
C ASP A 27 -12.92 7.08 6.32
N GLY A 28 -12.31 7.25 5.13
CA GLY A 28 -11.03 7.94 4.96
C GLY A 28 -9.81 7.13 5.40
N LEU A 29 -9.97 5.84 5.70
CA LEU A 29 -8.86 4.93 5.94
C LEU A 29 -8.14 4.63 4.63
N ARG A 30 -6.81 4.61 4.71
CA ARG A 30 -5.93 4.32 3.58
C ARG A 30 -5.21 2.99 3.78
N SER A 31 -5.16 2.19 2.73
CA SER A 31 -4.45 0.91 2.71
C SER A 31 -3.59 0.78 1.47
N LEU A 32 -2.37 0.25 1.63
CA LEU A 32 -1.51 -0.12 0.52
C LEU A 32 -2.00 -1.45 -0.05
N TRP A 33 -2.26 -1.48 -1.36
CA TRP A 33 -2.77 -2.66 -2.03
C TRP A 33 -1.90 -2.99 -3.26
N PRO A 34 -1.56 -4.26 -3.49
CA PRO A 34 -0.79 -4.63 -4.69
C PRO A 34 -1.62 -4.36 -5.96
N ALA A 35 -1.03 -3.71 -6.98
CA ALA A 35 -1.77 -3.34 -8.20
C ALA A 35 -2.23 -4.55 -9.04
N TRP A 36 -1.61 -5.71 -8.84
CA TRP A 36 -1.99 -6.98 -9.48
C TRP A 36 -3.16 -7.67 -8.79
N CYS A 37 -3.55 -7.24 -7.59
CA CYS A 37 -4.66 -7.82 -6.84
C CYS A 37 -5.94 -7.01 -7.07
N ALA A 38 -7.08 -7.69 -7.21
CA ALA A 38 -8.37 -7.04 -7.37
C ALA A 38 -8.70 -6.18 -6.14
N VAL A 39 -9.25 -4.99 -6.38
CA VAL A 39 -9.63 -4.06 -5.31
C VAL A 39 -10.88 -4.59 -4.59
N PRO A 40 -10.87 -4.73 -3.26
CA PRO A 40 -12.04 -5.18 -2.51
C PRO A 40 -13.19 -4.18 -2.60
N ALA A 41 -14.43 -4.68 -2.53
CA ALA A 41 -15.62 -3.84 -2.54
C ALA A 41 -15.61 -2.85 -1.36
N GLY A 42 -16.02 -1.60 -1.61
CA GLY A 42 -16.00 -0.53 -0.62
C GLY A 42 -14.67 0.22 -0.50
N TRP A 43 -13.64 -0.20 -1.24
CA TRP A 43 -12.37 0.50 -1.35
C TRP A 43 -12.21 1.09 -2.74
N THR A 44 -11.63 2.28 -2.83
CA THR A 44 -11.41 2.98 -4.09
C THR A 44 -9.94 3.31 -4.26
N ALA A 45 -9.36 3.04 -5.43
CA ALA A 45 -7.98 3.42 -5.73
C ALA A 45 -7.88 4.95 -5.85
N ARG A 46 -7.16 5.57 -4.92
CA ARG A 46 -6.97 7.02 -4.79
C ARG A 46 -5.64 7.48 -5.39
N PHE A 47 -4.65 6.60 -5.43
CA PHE A 47 -3.33 6.86 -6.00
C PHE A 47 -2.70 5.57 -6.55
N GLY A 48 -1.88 5.69 -7.60
CA GLY A 48 -1.24 4.58 -8.29
C GLY A 48 -1.99 4.13 -9.56
N PRO A 49 -1.53 3.07 -10.26
CA PRO A 49 -0.38 2.21 -9.91
C PRO A 49 0.94 3.00 -9.90
N ALA A 50 1.70 2.89 -8.81
CA ALA A 50 2.96 3.60 -8.62
C ALA A 50 3.92 2.77 -7.74
N PRO A 51 5.25 3.00 -7.82
CA PRO A 51 6.21 2.26 -7.00
C PRO A 51 5.94 2.44 -5.51
N HIS A 52 6.29 1.44 -4.70
CA HIS A 52 6.03 1.40 -3.26
C HIS A 52 6.44 2.69 -2.54
N ALA A 53 7.62 3.23 -2.84
CA ALA A 53 8.13 4.48 -2.26
C ALA A 53 7.27 5.71 -2.58
N ALA A 54 6.60 5.75 -3.73
CA ALA A 54 5.67 6.82 -4.06
C ALA A 54 4.36 6.70 -3.27
N CYS A 55 3.81 5.49 -3.15
CA CYS A 55 2.59 5.24 -2.37
C CYS A 55 2.81 5.48 -0.87
N LEU A 56 3.95 5.07 -0.31
CA LEU A 56 4.33 5.34 1.09
C LEU A 56 4.32 6.83 1.40
N ARG A 57 4.91 7.66 0.53
CA ARG A 57 4.87 9.12 0.71
C ARG A 57 3.45 9.68 0.75
N VAL A 58 2.54 9.16 -0.07
CA VAL A 58 1.14 9.61 -0.09
C VAL A 58 0.42 9.25 1.21
N VAL A 59 0.64 8.05 1.74
CA VAL A 59 0.09 7.62 3.03
C VAL A 59 0.66 8.43 4.19
N GLU A 60 1.96 8.74 4.16
CA GLU A 60 2.67 9.45 5.23
C GLU A 60 2.40 10.97 5.23
N THR A 61 2.33 11.60 4.04
CA THR A 61 2.04 13.04 3.90
C THR A 61 0.63 13.40 4.36
N GLY A 62 -0.31 12.46 4.35
CA GLY A 62 -1.67 12.68 4.82
C GLY A 62 -1.85 12.74 6.34
N ARG A 63 -0.77 12.71 7.12
CA ARG A 63 -0.75 12.84 8.59
C ARG A 63 -0.21 14.21 9.06
N GLY A 64 -0.64 15.28 8.39
CA GLY A 64 -0.42 16.66 8.83
C GLY A 64 -1.54 17.15 9.74
#